data_AF-A0A7Y8HLT1-F1
#
_entry.id   AF-A0A7Y8HLT1-F1
#
_cell.length_a   1.000
_cell.length_b   1.000
_cell.length_c   1.000
_cell.angle_alpha   90.00
_cell.angle_beta   90.00
_cell.angle_gamma   90.00
#
_symmetry.space_group_name_H-M   'P 1'
#
loop_
_entity.id
_entity.type
_entity.pdbx_description
1 polymer ?
#
loop_
_entity_poly.entity_id
_entity_poly.type
_entity_poly.pdbx_seq_one_letter_code
_entity_poly.pdbx_strand_id
1 'polypeptide(L)'
;DLWEKSDVFNSFRYPHLKGKCGDCEYTDICGGCRARPYVDHGDWLDEDQWCLYTPKGGEKIKVSFNTPEEGDITWDTDSETRLNRIPYFLRAMVKKGVEKHAREHNIPLITIELMEELRKKRFGNDAPVFKA
;
A
#
# COMPACT_ATOMS: atom_id res chain seq x y z
N ASP A 1 -8.26 -22.19 3.44
CA ASP A 1 -9.10 -22.01 4.64
C ASP A 1 -8.30 -21.45 5.81
N LEU A 2 -7.23 -22.12 6.27
CA LEU A 2 -6.34 -21.62 7.34
C LEU A 2 -5.84 -20.19 7.11
N TRP A 3 -5.33 -19.87 5.92
CA TRP A 3 -4.83 -18.53 5.63
C TRP A 3 -5.96 -17.49 5.70
N GLU A 4 -7.05 -17.68 4.96
CA GLU A 4 -8.10 -16.66 4.81
C GLU A 4 -9.01 -16.50 6.03
N LYS A 5 -9.30 -17.58 6.77
CA LYS A 5 -10.35 -17.58 7.80
C LYS A 5 -9.89 -17.79 9.23
N SER A 6 -8.61 -18.07 9.45
CA SER A 6 -8.11 -18.26 10.82
C SER A 6 -8.12 -16.96 11.58
N ASP A 7 -8.66 -16.99 12.80
CA ASP A 7 -8.65 -15.86 13.73
C ASP A 7 -7.22 -15.38 14.05
N VAL A 8 -6.27 -16.32 14.16
CA VAL A 8 -4.85 -16.00 14.42
C VAL A 8 -4.29 -15.18 13.26
N PHE A 9 -4.45 -15.64 12.01
CA PHE A 9 -3.94 -14.90 10.86
C PHE A 9 -4.67 -13.58 10.64
N ASN A 10 -5.98 -13.53 10.90
CA ASN A 10 -6.75 -12.29 10.85
C ASN A 10 -6.28 -11.28 11.90
N SER A 11 -5.92 -11.74 13.10
CA SER A 11 -5.35 -10.88 14.14
C SER A 11 -4.00 -10.28 13.76
N PHE A 12 -3.24 -10.89 12.84
CA PHE A 12 -2.01 -10.28 12.32
C PHE A 12 -2.24 -9.34 11.14
N ARG A 13 -3.28 -9.58 10.33
CA ARG A 13 -3.65 -8.69 9.21
C ARG A 13 -4.32 -7.41 9.69
N TYR A 14 -5.15 -7.55 10.72
CA TYR A 14 -5.95 -6.47 11.30
C TYR A 14 -5.72 -6.45 12.81
N PRO A 15 -4.50 -6.12 13.27
CA PRO A 15 -4.14 -6.21 14.67
C PRO A 15 -4.80 -5.12 15.51
N HIS A 16 -5.50 -5.54 16.56
CA HIS A 16 -5.94 -4.67 17.64
C HIS A 16 -4.96 -4.79 18.81
N LEU A 17 -3.82 -4.09 18.70
CA LEU A 17 -2.75 -4.14 19.70
C LEU A 17 -3.16 -3.45 21.00
N LYS A 18 -2.69 -3.98 22.12
CA LYS A 18 -2.93 -3.43 23.47
C LYS A 18 -1.70 -2.67 23.97
N GLY A 19 -1.87 -1.99 25.11
CA GLY A 19 -0.80 -1.26 25.81
C GLY A 19 -0.09 -0.25 24.92
N LYS A 20 1.21 -0.05 25.16
CA LYS A 20 2.01 0.94 24.42
C LYS A 20 2.03 0.68 22.91
N CYS A 21 1.88 -0.56 22.47
CA CYS A 21 1.85 -0.89 21.04
C CYS A 21 0.55 -0.45 20.35
N GLY A 22 -0.58 -0.45 21.07
CA GLY A 22 -1.86 0.08 20.58
C GLY A 22 -1.85 1.61 20.43
N ASP A 23 -1.24 2.29 21.41
CA ASP A 23 -1.18 3.76 21.43
C ASP A 23 -0.02 4.34 20.61
N CYS A 24 0.93 3.52 20.18
CA CYS A 24 2.11 3.93 19.42
C CYS A 24 1.76 4.68 18.12
N GLU A 25 2.39 5.82 17.86
CA GLU A 25 2.21 6.54 16.60
C GLU A 25 2.66 5.70 15.38
N TYR A 26 3.50 4.68 15.56
CA TYR A 26 4.01 3.83 14.48
C TYR A 26 3.17 2.58 14.16
N THR A 27 2.01 2.36 14.81
CA THR A 27 1.25 1.09 14.70
C THR A 27 0.97 0.66 13.26
N ASP A 28 0.75 1.60 12.33
CA ASP A 28 0.41 1.30 10.93
C ASP A 28 1.60 0.79 10.09
N ILE A 29 2.83 0.99 10.57
CA ILE A 29 4.06 0.56 9.89
C ILE A 29 4.88 -0.44 10.71
N CYS A 30 4.64 -0.48 12.02
CA CYS A 30 5.35 -1.30 12.98
C CYS A 30 4.34 -1.94 13.93
N GLY A 31 4.19 -3.27 13.84
CA GLY A 31 3.37 -4.04 14.79
C GLY A 31 4.12 -4.48 16.05
N GLY A 32 5.41 -4.17 16.18
CA GLY A 32 6.28 -4.69 17.25
C GLY A 32 6.51 -6.22 17.18
N CYS A 33 7.30 -6.77 18.11
CA CYS A 33 7.46 -8.22 18.21
C CYS A 33 6.20 -8.84 18.82
N ARG A 34 5.59 -9.83 18.17
CA ARG A 34 4.39 -10.53 18.68
C ARG A 34 4.73 -11.83 19.43
N ALA A 35 5.95 -12.33 19.25
CA ALA A 35 6.43 -13.51 19.96
C ALA A 35 6.72 -13.23 21.44
N ARG A 36 7.30 -12.06 21.75
CA ARG A 36 7.60 -11.65 23.14
C ARG A 36 6.35 -11.55 24.04
N PRO A 37 5.32 -10.75 23.70
CA PRO A 37 4.13 -10.67 24.53
C PRO A 37 3.41 -12.02 24.64
N TYR A 38 3.51 -12.89 23.63
CA TYR A 38 2.99 -14.25 23.76
C TYR A 38 3.76 -15.09 24.78
N VAL A 39 5.10 -15.03 24.79
CA VAL A 39 5.92 -15.73 25.80
C VAL A 39 5.69 -15.15 27.19
N ASP A 40 5.58 -13.83 27.32
CA ASP A 40 5.50 -13.15 28.61
C ASP A 40 4.09 -13.19 29.22
N HIS A 41 3.04 -13.12 28.39
CA HIS A 41 1.64 -12.94 28.82
C HIS A 41 0.65 -13.92 28.22
N GLY A 42 1.07 -14.78 27.27
CA GLY A 42 0.18 -15.69 26.55
C GLY A 42 -0.71 -15.00 25.51
N ASP A 43 -0.52 -13.71 25.26
CA ASP A 43 -1.31 -12.92 24.31
C ASP A 43 -0.41 -12.21 23.30
N TRP A 44 -0.44 -12.65 22.04
CA TRP A 44 0.39 -12.06 20.98
C TRP A 44 -0.05 -10.65 20.55
N LEU A 45 -1.23 -10.17 20.97
CA LEU A 45 -1.69 -8.80 20.74
C LEU A 45 -1.31 -7.84 21.87
N ASP A 46 -0.73 -8.33 22.96
CA ASP A 46 -0.29 -7.49 24.07
C ASP A 46 0.97 -6.68 23.74
N GLU A 47 1.32 -5.71 24.59
CA GLU A 47 2.49 -4.87 24.35
C GLU A 47 3.83 -5.62 24.48
N ASP A 48 4.79 -5.30 23.60
CA ASP A 48 6.16 -5.80 23.73
C ASP A 48 6.92 -4.98 24.78
N GLN A 49 6.93 -5.41 26.04
CA GLN A 49 7.60 -4.73 27.15
C GLN A 49 9.09 -4.41 26.86
N TRP A 50 9.75 -5.20 26.02
CA TRP A 50 11.16 -5.04 25.65
C TRP A 50 11.40 -4.01 24.54
N CYS A 51 10.35 -3.52 23.89
CA CYS A 51 10.47 -2.43 22.93
C CYS A 51 10.99 -1.17 23.65
N LEU A 52 12.19 -0.70 23.24
CA LEU A 52 12.87 0.47 23.81
C LEU A 52 12.19 1.80 23.47
N TYR A 53 11.21 1.78 22.57
CA TYR A 53 10.48 2.94 22.16
C TYR A 53 9.31 3.22 23.12
N THR A 54 9.20 4.48 23.56
CA THR A 54 8.06 4.98 24.35
C THR A 54 7.20 5.87 23.45
N PRO A 55 5.91 5.52 23.22
CA PRO A 55 4.99 6.35 22.47
C PRO A 55 4.92 7.77 23.03
N LYS A 56 4.95 8.77 22.15
CA LYS A 56 4.80 10.18 22.55
C LYS A 56 3.35 10.65 22.43
N GLY A 57 2.48 9.81 21.86
CA GLY A 57 1.13 10.17 21.47
C GLY A 57 1.11 11.06 20.23
N GLY A 58 -0.09 11.41 19.77
CA GLY A 58 -0.30 12.19 18.55
C GLY A 58 -0.87 11.37 17.40
N GLU A 59 -0.81 11.92 16.20
CA GLU A 59 -1.31 11.25 15.00
C GLU A 59 -0.42 10.07 14.60
N LYS A 60 -1.02 9.05 13.98
CA LYS A 60 -0.28 7.91 13.44
C LYS A 60 0.69 8.38 12.33
N ILE A 61 1.89 7.81 12.32
CA ILE A 61 2.96 8.14 11.39
C ILE A 61 2.59 7.66 9.99
N LYS A 62 2.33 8.64 9.13
CA LYS A 62 2.09 8.44 7.71
C LYS A 62 3.43 8.36 6.98
N VAL A 63 3.68 7.22 6.35
CA VAL A 63 4.82 7.02 5.43
C VAL A 63 4.32 7.06 4.00
N SER A 64 5.20 7.42 3.06
CA SER A 64 4.84 7.61 1.65
C SER A 64 4.16 6.40 0.99
N PHE A 65 4.37 5.18 1.50
CA PHE A 65 3.71 3.98 1.00
C PHE A 65 2.34 3.68 1.66
N ASN A 66 2.02 4.27 2.82
CA ASN A 66 0.75 4.11 3.54
C ASN A 66 -0.16 5.35 3.45
N THR A 67 0.25 6.36 2.69
CA THR A 67 -0.55 7.57 2.48
C THR A 67 -1.13 7.53 1.08
N PRO A 68 -2.46 7.58 0.92
CA PRO A 68 -3.04 7.90 -0.38
C PRO A 68 -2.46 9.25 -0.83
N GLU A 69 -1.81 9.30 -2.00
CA GLU A 69 -1.30 10.55 -2.52
C GLU A 69 -2.48 11.49 -2.81
N GLU A 70 -2.52 12.65 -2.14
CA GLU A 70 -3.55 13.67 -2.35
C GLU A 70 -3.39 14.30 -3.74
N GLY A 71 -4.48 14.32 -4.50
CA GLY A 71 -4.57 14.91 -5.82
C GLY A 71 -5.75 14.31 -6.60
N ASP A 72 -6.68 15.17 -7.03
CA ASP A 72 -7.79 14.79 -7.92
C ASP A 72 -7.22 14.50 -9.32
N ILE A 73 -6.66 13.30 -9.48
CA ILE A 73 -6.37 12.76 -10.81
C ILE A 73 -7.57 11.95 -11.25
N THR A 74 -8.18 12.40 -12.33
CA THR A 74 -9.28 11.71 -13.00
C THR A 74 -8.77 10.92 -14.18
N TRP A 75 -9.40 9.79 -14.46
CA TRP A 75 -9.17 9.00 -15.66
C TRP A 75 -10.37 9.20 -16.58
N ASP A 76 -10.14 9.43 -17.87
CA ASP A 76 -11.24 9.33 -18.84
C ASP A 76 -11.65 7.86 -19.05
N THR A 77 -12.84 7.67 -19.62
CA THR A 77 -13.42 6.34 -19.86
C THR A 77 -12.53 5.45 -20.73
N ASP A 78 -11.86 6.03 -21.72
CA ASP A 78 -11.04 5.29 -22.68
C ASP A 78 -9.72 4.80 -22.05
N SER A 79 -9.11 5.63 -21.21
CA SER A 79 -7.90 5.30 -20.44
C SER A 79 -8.19 4.25 -19.37
N GLU A 80 -9.32 4.37 -18.69
CA GLU A 80 -9.76 3.36 -17.72
C GLU A 80 -10.00 2.00 -18.40
N THR A 81 -10.65 2.01 -19.56
CA THR A 81 -10.85 0.79 -20.37
C THR A 81 -9.52 0.17 -20.76
N ARG A 82 -8.54 0.98 -21.17
CA ARG A 82 -7.19 0.50 -21.53
C ARG A 82 -6.44 -0.06 -20.32
N LEU A 83 -6.52 0.60 -19.17
CA LEU A 83 -5.92 0.13 -17.92
C LEU A 83 -6.50 -1.25 -17.51
N ASN A 84 -7.82 -1.43 -17.65
CA ASN A 84 -8.50 -2.68 -17.31
C ASN A 84 -8.11 -3.88 -18.21
N ARG A 85 -7.66 -3.62 -19.44
CA ARG A 85 -7.13 -4.66 -20.35
C ARG A 85 -5.73 -5.15 -19.96
N ILE A 86 -5.00 -4.42 -19.11
CA ILE A 86 -3.70 -4.85 -18.60
C ILE A 86 -3.91 -6.06 -17.66
N PRO A 87 -3.05 -7.08 -17.69
CA PRO A 87 -3.11 -8.17 -16.72
C PRO A 87 -3.18 -7.67 -15.29
N TYR A 88 -4.05 -8.26 -14.47
CA TYR A 88 -4.41 -7.71 -13.15
C TYR A 88 -3.18 -7.46 -12.25
N PHE A 89 -2.17 -8.34 -12.31
CA PHE A 89 -0.95 -8.26 -11.49
C PHE A 89 -0.05 -7.07 -11.87
N LEU A 90 -0.21 -6.47 -13.06
CA LEU A 90 0.52 -5.28 -13.50
C LEU A 90 -0.28 -3.98 -13.36
N ARG A 91 -1.62 -4.07 -13.26
CA ARG A 91 -2.51 -2.88 -13.25
C ARG A 91 -2.11 -1.87 -12.18
N ALA A 92 -1.85 -2.32 -10.96
CA ALA A 92 -1.48 -1.45 -9.85
C ALA A 92 -0.16 -0.70 -10.12
N MET A 93 0.85 -1.40 -10.67
CA MET A 93 2.13 -0.80 -11.03
C MET A 93 1.96 0.24 -12.15
N VAL A 94 1.20 -0.10 -13.19
CA VAL A 94 0.97 0.81 -14.32
C VAL A 94 0.16 2.03 -13.88
N LYS A 95 -0.95 1.84 -13.17
CA LYS A 95 -1.77 2.92 -12.61
C LYS A 95 -0.93 3.89 -11.79
N LYS A 96 -0.15 3.36 -10.84
CA LYS A 96 0.76 4.16 -10.00
C LYS A 96 1.79 4.94 -10.82
N GLY A 97 2.36 4.32 -11.85
CA GLY A 97 3.34 4.96 -12.73
C GLY A 97 2.74 6.11 -13.54
N VAL A 98 1.56 5.92 -14.13
CA VAL A 98 0.86 6.94 -14.91
C VAL A 98 0.41 8.10 -14.02
N GLU A 99 -0.21 7.81 -12.87
CA GLU A 99 -0.64 8.83 -11.93
C GLU A 99 0.54 9.63 -11.38
N LYS A 100 1.65 8.96 -11.04
CA LYS A 100 2.86 9.65 -10.59
C LYS A 100 3.35 10.66 -11.64
N HIS A 101 3.41 10.24 -12.90
CA HIS A 101 3.77 11.15 -13.99
C HIS A 101 2.79 12.32 -14.12
N ALA A 102 1.48 12.04 -14.04
CA ALA A 102 0.46 13.07 -14.08
C ALA A 102 0.64 14.10 -12.95
N ARG A 103 0.95 13.66 -11.71
CA ARG A 103 1.25 14.57 -10.58
C ARG A 103 2.51 15.41 -10.84
N GLU A 104 3.61 14.78 -11.25
CA GLU A 104 4.89 15.46 -11.53
C GLU A 104 4.75 16.55 -12.61
N HIS A 105 3.80 16.38 -13.53
CA HIS A 105 3.53 17.30 -14.62
C HIS A 105 2.25 18.14 -14.44
N ASN A 106 1.61 18.10 -13.26
CA ASN A 106 0.36 18.80 -12.95
C ASN A 106 -0.79 18.54 -13.97
N ILE A 107 -0.93 17.29 -14.41
CA ILE A 107 -1.98 16.83 -15.32
C ILE A 107 -3.16 16.27 -14.48
N PRO A 108 -4.34 16.94 -14.47
CA PRO A 108 -5.48 16.51 -13.65
C PRO A 108 -6.34 15.41 -14.30
N LEU A 109 -6.20 15.19 -15.60
CA LEU A 109 -6.95 14.20 -16.37
C LEU A 109 -5.99 13.31 -17.17
N ILE A 110 -6.01 12.00 -16.87
CA ILE A 110 -5.28 10.99 -17.62
C ILE A 110 -6.09 10.63 -18.86
N THR A 111 -5.50 10.86 -20.03
CA THR A 111 -6.07 10.55 -21.34
C THR A 111 -5.34 9.40 -22.04
N ILE A 112 -5.98 8.86 -23.08
CA ILE A 112 -5.42 7.75 -23.85
C ILE A 112 -4.12 8.15 -24.57
N GLU A 113 -4.00 9.43 -24.97
CA GLU A 113 -2.80 10.00 -25.58
C GLU A 113 -1.63 9.99 -24.60
N LEU A 114 -1.86 10.39 -23.34
CA LEU A 114 -0.84 10.35 -22.29
C LEU A 114 -0.36 8.91 -22.05
N MET A 115 -1.29 7.95 -22.00
CA MET A 115 -0.93 6.54 -21.86
C MET A 115 -0.08 6.03 -23.03
N GLU A 116 -0.40 6.43 -24.26
CA GLU A 116 0.37 6.03 -25.44
C GLU A 116 1.75 6.70 -25.47
N GLU A 117 1.85 7.97 -25.06
CA GLU A 117 3.11 8.68 -24.89
C GLU A 117 4.03 7.94 -23.89
N LEU A 118 3.50 7.61 -22.71
CA LEU A 118 4.26 6.91 -21.67
C LEU A 118 4.69 5.50 -22.10
N ARG A 119 3.83 4.77 -22.82
CA ARG A 119 4.18 3.48 -23.41
C ARG A 119 5.32 3.66 -24.43
N LYS A 120 5.21 4.61 -25.36
CA LYS A 120 6.24 4.87 -26.38
C LYS A 120 7.56 5.31 -25.76
N LYS A 121 7.53 6.13 -24.71
CA LYS A 121 8.72 6.54 -23.97
C LYS A 121 9.44 5.36 -23.31
N ARG A 122 8.68 4.35 -22.84
CA ARG A 122 9.23 3.17 -22.16
C ARG A 122 9.66 2.04 -23.08
N PHE A 123 8.91 1.79 -24.16
CA PHE A 123 9.07 0.62 -25.04
C PHE A 123 9.34 0.98 -26.51
N GLY A 124 9.44 2.27 -26.85
CA GLY A 124 9.58 2.70 -28.23
C GLY A 124 8.39 2.29 -29.10
N ASN A 125 8.67 1.75 -30.28
CA ASN A 125 7.65 1.20 -31.19
C ASN A 125 7.23 -0.22 -30.82
N ASP A 126 7.95 -0.88 -29.91
CA ASP A 126 7.68 -2.26 -29.56
C ASP A 126 6.49 -2.36 -28.59
N ALA A 127 5.73 -3.45 -28.72
CA ALA A 127 4.73 -3.81 -27.73
C ALA A 127 5.44 -4.52 -26.57
N PRO A 128 5.07 -4.23 -25.30
CA PRO A 128 5.64 -4.97 -24.19
C PRO A 128 5.23 -6.45 -24.30
N VAL A 129 6.22 -7.31 -24.55
CA VAL A 129 6.04 -8.76 -24.65
C VAL A 129 6.12 -9.34 -23.25
N PHE A 130 4.97 -9.69 -22.68
CA PHE A 130 4.91 -10.40 -21.41
C PHE A 130 4.87 -11.90 -21.71
N LYS A 131 5.99 -12.59 -21.52
CA LYS A 131 6.01 -14.06 -21.54
C LYS A 131 5.32 -14.53 -20.26
N ALA A 132 4.26 -15.32 -20.44
CA ALA A 132 3.59 -16.04 -19.36
C ALA A 132 4.49 -17.16 -18.82
#